data_AF-A0AAW5EW72-F1
#
_entry.id   AF-A0AAW5EW72-F1
#
_cell.length_a   1.000
_cell.length_b   1.000
_cell.length_c   1.000
_cell.angle_alpha   90.00
_cell.angle_beta   90.00
_cell.angle_gamma   90.00
#
_symmetry.space_group_name_H-M   'P 1'
#
loop_
_entity.id
_entity.type
_entity.pdbx_description
1 polymer ?
#
loop_
_entity_poly.entity_id
_entity_poly.type
_entity_poly.pdbx_seq_one_letter_code
_entity_poly.pdbx_strand_id
1 'polypeptide(L)'
;MRGGERPKPAFWLFSIIGATAVAGFAFYGSQAGNFTGDLLMVVAILVCGLGYAEGATLSRRLGGWQVISWSLLLSLPLMALIGLAYLPTSWGNIHVSSWIGLGYVSIFSMLIGFIFWYRGLAMGGIASVGQLQLLQPFFGLLLAAFLLHEPIAWTMLASTFIVVLCVAGAKHFS
;
A
#
# COMPACT_ATOMS: atom_id res chain seq x y z
N MET A 1 -17.51 -6.81 -9.20
CA MET A 1 -16.51 -6.20 -8.29
C MET A 1 -17.09 -4.93 -7.71
N ARG A 2 -16.72 -4.58 -6.47
CA ARG A 2 -17.07 -3.29 -5.87
C ARG A 2 -16.50 -2.17 -6.76
N GLY A 3 -17.31 -1.17 -7.10
CA GLY A 3 -16.94 -0.10 -8.05
C GLY A 3 -17.44 -0.29 -9.50
N GLY A 4 -18.07 -1.42 -9.85
CA GLY A 4 -18.72 -1.65 -11.14
C GLY A 4 -17.81 -2.15 -12.27
N GLU A 5 -16.51 -2.33 -12.00
CA GLU A 5 -15.51 -2.75 -12.97
C GLU A 5 -15.64 -4.24 -13.34
N ARG A 6 -15.36 -4.56 -14.62
CA ARG A 6 -15.35 -5.92 -15.18
C ARG A 6 -14.04 -6.16 -15.96
N PRO A 7 -12.91 -6.38 -15.27
CA PRO A 7 -11.62 -6.60 -15.92
C PRO A 7 -11.64 -7.86 -16.79
N LYS A 8 -11.00 -7.81 -17.95
CA LYS A 8 -10.93 -8.95 -18.87
C LYS A 8 -10.10 -10.09 -18.27
N PRO A 9 -10.27 -11.36 -18.68
CA PRO A 9 -9.43 -12.47 -18.20
C PRO A 9 -7.92 -12.22 -18.33
N ALA A 10 -7.50 -11.54 -19.40
CA ALA A 10 -6.10 -11.15 -19.61
C ALA A 10 -5.56 -10.23 -18.51
N PHE A 11 -6.38 -9.34 -17.94
CA PHE A 11 -6.00 -8.52 -16.79
C PHE A 11 -5.56 -9.40 -15.62
N TRP A 12 -6.36 -10.42 -15.28
CA TRP A 12 -6.08 -11.33 -14.17
C TRP A 12 -4.80 -12.11 -14.37
N LEU A 13 -4.50 -12.53 -15.60
CA LEU A 13 -3.24 -13.18 -15.93
C LEU A 13 -2.04 -12.28 -15.60
N PHE A 14 -2.04 -11.04 -16.09
CA PHE A 14 -0.96 -10.09 -15.80
C PHE A 14 -0.87 -9.73 -14.31
N SER A 15 -2.01 -9.57 -13.62
CA SER A 15 -2.04 -9.31 -12.19
C SER A 15 -1.44 -10.45 -11.37
N ILE A 16 -1.77 -11.71 -11.70
CA ILE A 16 -1.22 -12.89 -11.01
C ILE A 16 0.28 -12.99 -11.28
N ILE A 17 0.74 -12.81 -12.52
CA ILE A 17 2.17 -12.87 -12.84
C ILE A 17 2.93 -11.77 -12.09
N GLY A 18 2.43 -10.52 -12.13
CA GLY A 18 3.05 -9.40 -11.42
C GLY A 18 3.10 -9.62 -9.91
N ALA A 19 1.99 -10.04 -9.29
CA ALA A 19 1.95 -10.35 -7.86
C ALA A 19 2.91 -11.49 -7.49
N THR A 20 2.99 -12.54 -8.31
CA THR A 20 3.90 -13.67 -8.10
C THR A 20 5.35 -13.24 -8.23
N ALA A 21 5.69 -12.34 -9.15
CA ALA A 21 7.04 -11.81 -9.30
C ALA A 21 7.48 -10.98 -8.08
N VAL A 22 6.58 -10.14 -7.54
CA VAL A 22 6.84 -9.39 -6.31
C VAL A 22 6.98 -10.33 -5.11
N ALA A 23 6.05 -11.28 -4.96
CA ALA A 23 6.07 -12.25 -3.86
C ALA A 23 7.32 -13.15 -3.92
N GLY A 24 7.70 -13.62 -5.11
CA GLY A 24 8.89 -14.43 -5.32
C GLY A 24 10.18 -13.68 -5.01
N PHE A 25 10.26 -12.39 -5.39
CA PHE A 25 11.38 -11.53 -5.00
C PHE A 25 11.48 -11.35 -3.48
N ALA A 26 10.34 -11.09 -2.82
CA ALA A 26 10.29 -10.95 -1.36
C ALA A 26 10.67 -12.27 -0.66
N PHE A 27 10.17 -13.41 -1.15
CA PHE A 27 10.48 -14.74 -0.61
C PHE A 27 11.96 -15.08 -0.74
N TYR A 28 12.59 -14.74 -1.86
CA TYR A 28 14.03 -14.97 -2.07
C TYR A 28 14.91 -14.25 -1.03
N GLY A 29 14.50 -13.05 -0.59
CA GLY A 29 15.19 -12.30 0.46
C GLY A 29 14.71 -12.59 1.89
N SER A 30 13.71 -13.47 2.05
CA SER A 30 13.08 -13.72 3.35
C SER A 30 13.90 -14.68 4.23
N GLN A 31 13.94 -14.41 5.53
CA GLN A 31 14.41 -15.36 6.54
C GLN A 31 13.25 -16.23 7.02
N ALA A 32 13.50 -17.19 7.92
CA ALA A 32 12.46 -18.06 8.49
C ALA A 32 11.27 -17.23 9.01
N GLY A 33 10.11 -17.39 8.37
CA GLY A 33 8.89 -16.63 8.64
C GLY A 33 8.07 -17.21 9.80
N ASN A 34 7.14 -16.40 10.32
CA ASN A 34 6.16 -16.83 11.31
C ASN A 34 4.79 -16.97 10.62
N PHE A 35 4.30 -18.21 10.52
CA PHE A 35 3.03 -18.54 9.88
C PHE A 35 1.84 -17.70 10.39
N THR A 36 1.80 -17.41 11.69
CA THR A 36 0.74 -16.58 12.28
C THR A 36 0.85 -15.13 11.79
N GLY A 37 2.07 -14.61 11.69
CA GLY A 37 2.33 -13.28 11.13
C GLY A 37 1.91 -13.18 9.66
N ASP A 38 2.24 -14.21 8.87
CA ASP A 38 1.87 -14.27 7.45
C ASP A 38 0.35 -14.30 7.26
N LEU A 39 -0.35 -15.10 8.06
CA LEU A 39 -1.81 -15.17 8.02
C LEU A 39 -2.45 -13.82 8.40
N LEU A 40 -1.93 -13.14 9.43
CA LEU A 40 -2.38 -11.80 9.81
C LEU A 40 -2.14 -10.78 8.68
N MET A 41 -1.01 -10.86 7.99
CA MET A 41 -0.74 -10.00 6.82
C MET A 41 -1.74 -10.26 5.68
N VAL A 42 -2.07 -11.51 5.38
CA VAL A 42 -3.07 -11.84 4.36
C VAL A 42 -4.43 -11.25 4.71
N VAL A 43 -4.88 -11.42 5.96
CA VAL A 43 -6.14 -10.83 6.43
C VAL A 43 -6.09 -9.30 6.34
N ALA A 44 -4.99 -8.67 6.76
CA ALA A 44 -4.81 -7.23 6.70
C ALA A 44 -4.88 -6.70 5.25
N ILE A 45 -4.23 -7.37 4.30
CA ILE A 45 -4.27 -7.00 2.87
C ILE A 45 -5.69 -7.09 2.31
N LEU A 46 -6.43 -8.16 2.63
CA LEU A 46 -7.81 -8.33 2.18
C LEU A 46 -8.74 -7.24 2.74
N VAL A 47 -8.66 -6.99 4.04
CA VAL A 47 -9.46 -5.95 4.71
C VAL A 47 -9.08 -4.56 4.20
N CYS A 48 -7.79 -4.28 4.03
CA CYS A 48 -7.29 -3.01 3.50
C CYS A 48 -7.75 -2.79 2.06
N GLY A 49 -7.63 -3.79 1.19
CA GLY A 49 -8.09 -3.72 -0.19
C GLY A 49 -9.60 -3.47 -0.29
N LEU A 50 -10.40 -4.14 0.54
CA LEU A 50 -11.84 -3.87 0.64
C LEU A 50 -12.13 -2.44 1.12
N GLY A 51 -11.40 -1.98 2.14
CA GLY A 51 -11.50 -0.61 2.65
C GLY A 51 -11.18 0.43 1.59
N TYR A 52 -10.16 0.20 0.76
CA TYR A 52 -9.81 1.09 -0.36
C TYR A 52 -10.86 1.08 -1.46
N ALA A 53 -11.43 -0.09 -1.80
CA ALA A 53 -12.48 -0.17 -2.79
C ALA A 53 -13.75 0.59 -2.36
N GLU A 54 -14.14 0.47 -1.08
CA GLU A 54 -15.26 1.23 -0.51
C GLU A 54 -14.93 2.72 -0.39
N GLY A 55 -13.75 3.06 0.10
CA GLY A 55 -13.29 4.44 0.22
C GLY A 55 -13.24 5.15 -1.13
N ALA A 56 -12.80 4.48 -2.19
CA ALA A 56 -12.84 4.99 -3.56
C ALA A 56 -14.27 5.23 -4.05
N THR A 57 -15.19 4.30 -3.74
CA THR A 57 -16.61 4.41 -4.11
C THR A 57 -17.27 5.60 -3.39
N LEU A 58 -17.03 5.76 -2.09
CA LEU A 58 -17.49 6.89 -1.29
C LEU A 58 -16.89 8.22 -1.76
N SER A 59 -15.62 8.19 -2.19
CA SER A 59 -14.91 9.39 -2.66
C SER A 59 -15.50 9.97 -3.94
N ARG A 60 -16.22 9.17 -4.74
CA ARG A 60 -16.97 9.68 -5.90
C ARG A 60 -18.16 10.58 -5.50
N ARG A 61 -18.67 10.44 -4.27
CA ARG A 61 -19.82 11.21 -3.75
C ARG A 61 -19.42 12.31 -2.77
N LEU A 62 -18.52 11.99 -1.83
CA LEU A 62 -18.09 12.89 -0.74
C LEU A 62 -16.77 13.62 -1.07
N GLY A 63 -15.98 13.11 -2.01
CA GLY A 63 -14.62 13.58 -2.24
C GLY A 63 -13.60 12.94 -1.29
N GLY A 64 -12.38 12.71 -1.80
CA GLY A 64 -11.35 11.93 -1.10
C GLY A 64 -10.93 12.49 0.26
N TRP A 65 -10.94 13.82 0.41
CA TRP A 65 -10.57 14.45 1.69
C TRP A 65 -11.59 14.22 2.80
N GLN A 66 -12.90 14.20 2.47
CA GLN A 66 -13.92 13.88 3.46
C GLN A 66 -13.85 12.43 3.87
N VAL A 67 -13.61 11.53 2.91
CA VAL A 67 -13.53 10.08 3.18
C VAL A 67 -12.36 9.76 4.12
N ILE A 68 -11.17 10.32 3.90
CA ILE A 68 -10.04 10.09 4.81
C ILE A 68 -10.27 10.73 6.18
N SER A 69 -10.80 11.96 6.25
CA SER A 69 -11.10 12.61 7.53
C SER A 69 -12.09 11.81 8.37
N TRP A 70 -13.18 11.31 7.77
CA TRP A 70 -14.13 10.44 8.46
C TRP A 70 -13.51 9.09 8.84
N SER A 71 -12.70 8.50 7.97
CA SER A 71 -11.99 7.25 8.29
C SER A 71 -11.09 7.41 9.52
N LEU A 72 -10.34 8.52 9.59
CA LEU A 72 -9.47 8.84 10.73
C LEU A 72 -10.30 9.04 12.00
N LEU A 73 -11.36 9.85 11.96
CA LEU A 73 -12.23 10.10 13.12
C LEU A 73 -12.88 8.82 13.64
N LEU A 74 -13.36 7.94 12.75
CA LEU A 74 -13.98 6.67 13.14
C LEU A 74 -12.95 5.66 13.67
N SER A 75 -11.73 5.67 13.15
CA SER A 75 -10.66 4.79 13.63
C SER A 75 -10.03 5.25 14.96
N LEU A 76 -10.12 6.56 15.26
CA LEU A 76 -9.44 7.18 16.40
C LEU A 76 -9.76 6.52 17.75
N PRO A 77 -11.01 6.17 18.11
CA PRO A 77 -11.30 5.56 19.40
C PRO A 77 -10.61 4.20 19.57
N LEU A 78 -10.68 3.36 18.53
CA LEU A 78 -10.05 2.05 18.55
C LEU A 78 -8.52 2.17 18.60
N MET A 79 -7.96 3.07 17.79
CA MET A 79 -6.51 3.32 17.77
C MET A 79 -6.02 3.92 19.10
N ALA A 80 -6.82 4.78 19.74
CA ALA A 80 -6.51 5.33 21.05
C ALA A 80 -6.52 4.25 22.14
N LEU A 81 -7.51 3.35 22.14
CA LEU A 81 -7.55 2.22 23.07
C LEU A 81 -6.33 1.31 22.91
N ILE A 82 -5.95 0.98 21.67
CA ILE A 82 -4.75 0.19 21.38
C ILE A 82 -3.50 0.96 21.83
N GLY A 83 -3.38 2.25 21.48
CA GLY A 83 -2.25 3.09 21.87
C GLY A 83 -2.07 3.17 23.38
N LEU A 84 -3.16 3.29 24.13
CA LEU A 84 -3.15 3.29 25.60
C LEU A 84 -2.76 1.92 26.19
N ALA A 85 -3.20 0.83 25.57
CA ALA A 85 -2.85 -0.53 26.01
C ALA A 85 -1.37 -0.89 25.79
N TYR A 86 -0.72 -0.28 24.79
CA TYR A 86 0.67 -0.53 24.42
C TYR A 86 1.60 0.66 24.73
N LEU A 87 1.26 1.47 25.73
CA LEU A 87 2.13 2.58 26.15
C LEU A 87 3.51 2.07 26.57
N PRO A 88 4.59 2.77 26.19
CA PRO A 88 5.92 2.40 26.62
C PRO A 88 6.07 2.61 28.13
N THR A 89 6.83 1.73 28.78
CA THR A 89 7.17 1.88 30.21
C THR A 89 8.08 3.07 30.48
N SER A 90 8.81 3.54 29.46
CA SER A 90 9.67 4.73 29.54
C SER A 90 9.63 5.51 28.22
N TRP A 91 9.62 6.84 28.34
CA TRP A 91 9.63 7.78 27.22
C TRP A 91 11.03 8.31 26.88
N GLY A 92 12.03 7.99 27.71
CA GLY A 92 13.38 8.56 27.60
C GLY A 92 14.14 8.19 26.31
N ASN A 93 13.73 7.12 25.63
CA ASN A 93 14.37 6.63 24.40
C ASN A 93 13.68 7.14 23.11
N ILE A 94 12.69 8.02 23.21
CA ILE A 94 11.98 8.54 22.03
C ILE A 94 12.66 9.84 21.57
N HIS A 95 13.47 9.74 20.53
CA HIS A 95 14.19 10.88 19.97
C HIS A 95 13.24 11.88 19.28
N VAL A 96 13.64 13.16 19.23
CA VAL A 96 12.91 14.22 18.51
C VAL A 96 12.67 13.85 17.04
N SER A 97 13.63 13.16 16.40
CA SER A 97 13.48 12.67 15.02
C SER A 97 12.30 11.69 14.86
N SER A 98 11.98 10.89 15.87
CA SER A 98 10.83 9.98 15.85
C SER A 98 9.51 10.75 15.86
N TRP A 99 9.41 11.82 16.64
CA TRP A 99 8.25 12.71 16.66
C TRP A 99 8.06 13.47 15.35
N ILE A 100 9.16 13.97 14.76
CA ILE A 100 9.14 14.61 13.45
C ILE A 100 8.69 13.60 12.38
N GLY A 101 9.21 12.38 12.41
CA GLY A 101 8.81 11.30 11.52
C GLY A 101 7.33 10.95 11.64
N LEU A 102 6.81 10.86 12.87
CA LEU A 102 5.39 10.66 13.14
C LEU A 102 4.52 11.78 12.56
N GLY A 103 4.92 13.04 12.78
CA GLY A 103 4.23 14.20 12.23
C GLY A 103 4.21 14.19 10.70
N TYR A 104 5.36 13.89 10.08
CA TYR A 104 5.49 13.78 8.63
C TYR A 104 4.59 12.68 8.05
N VAL A 105 4.67 11.46 8.58
CA VAL A 105 3.85 10.33 8.12
C VAL A 105 2.36 10.62 8.33
N SER A 106 1.97 11.26 9.43
CA SER A 106 0.57 11.57 9.69
C SER A 106 -0.01 12.63 8.74
N ILE A 107 0.73 13.72 8.51
CA ILE A 107 0.21 14.85 7.71
C ILE A 107 0.40 14.60 6.22
N PHE A 108 1.62 14.29 5.78
CA PHE A 108 1.94 14.21 4.36
C PHE A 108 1.55 12.86 3.78
N SER A 109 1.91 11.76 4.43
CA SER A 109 1.61 10.42 3.90
C SER A 109 0.16 10.04 4.14
N MET A 110 -0.32 10.13 5.38
CA MET A 110 -1.62 9.59 5.76
C MET A 110 -2.77 10.53 5.44
N LEU A 111 -2.68 11.84 5.70
CA LEU A 111 -3.75 12.78 5.37
C LEU A 111 -3.66 13.22 3.90
N ILE A 112 -2.63 13.98 3.53
CA ILE A 112 -2.51 14.57 2.18
C ILE A 112 -2.39 13.49 1.11
N GLY A 113 -1.53 12.50 1.32
CA GLY A 113 -1.34 11.39 0.39
C GLY A 113 -2.63 10.64 0.12
N PHE A 114 -3.45 10.39 1.15
CA PHE A 114 -4.73 9.69 0.95
C PHE A 114 -5.80 10.52 0.26
N ILE A 115 -5.77 11.85 0.38
CA ILE A 115 -6.66 12.71 -0.42
C ILE A 115 -6.45 12.42 -1.91
N PHE A 116 -5.19 12.39 -2.34
CA PHE A 116 -4.82 12.09 -3.73
C PHE A 116 -5.04 10.62 -4.07
N TRP A 117 -4.73 9.70 -3.15
CA TRP A 117 -4.91 8.26 -3.34
C TRP A 117 -6.37 7.91 -3.62
N TYR A 118 -7.29 8.34 -2.75
CA TYR A 118 -8.71 8.07 -2.92
C TYR A 118 -9.30 8.75 -4.16
N ARG A 119 -8.84 9.97 -4.46
CA ARG A 119 -9.23 10.65 -5.71
C ARG A 119 -8.71 9.90 -6.93
N GLY A 120 -7.47 9.41 -6.89
CA GLY A 120 -6.84 8.60 -7.91
C GLY A 120 -7.61 7.31 -8.18
N LEU A 121 -7.93 6.55 -7.12
CA LEU A 121 -8.77 5.34 -7.21
C LEU A 121 -10.16 5.65 -7.78
N ALA A 122 -10.78 6.75 -7.34
CA ALA A 122 -12.11 7.14 -7.80
C ALA A 122 -12.15 7.46 -9.30
N MET A 123 -11.10 8.12 -9.83
CA MET A 123 -10.99 8.56 -11.23
C MET A 123 -10.41 7.48 -12.16
N GLY A 124 -9.35 6.80 -11.74
CA GLY A 124 -8.57 5.86 -12.57
C GLY A 124 -9.07 4.41 -12.53
N GLY A 125 -10.07 4.12 -11.69
CA GLY A 125 -10.58 2.77 -11.48
C GLY A 125 -9.75 2.01 -10.44
N ILE A 126 -10.43 1.25 -9.59
CA ILE A 126 -9.82 0.56 -8.44
C ILE A 126 -8.85 -0.51 -8.93
N ALA A 127 -9.23 -1.29 -9.96
CA ALA A 127 -8.41 -2.37 -10.49
C ALA A 127 -7.13 -1.84 -11.15
N SER A 128 -7.25 -0.84 -12.04
CA SER A 128 -6.13 -0.26 -12.79
C SER A 128 -5.14 0.47 -11.87
N VAL A 129 -5.64 1.32 -10.97
CA VAL A 129 -4.79 2.04 -10.01
C VAL A 129 -4.16 1.08 -8.99
N GLY A 130 -4.87 0.00 -8.62
CA GLY A 130 -4.30 -1.08 -7.81
C GLY A 130 -3.10 -1.75 -8.48
N GLN A 131 -3.10 -1.93 -9.81
CA GLN A 131 -1.93 -2.48 -10.51
C GLN A 131 -0.72 -1.56 -10.42
N LEU A 132 -0.92 -0.23 -10.43
CA LEU A 132 0.19 0.71 -10.27
C LEU A 132 0.91 0.54 -8.91
N GLN A 133 0.24 0.03 -7.87
CA GLN A 133 0.90 -0.28 -6.59
C GLN A 133 1.92 -1.41 -6.68
N LEU A 134 1.85 -2.29 -7.69
CA LEU A 134 2.89 -3.31 -7.87
C LEU A 134 4.26 -2.66 -8.16
N LEU A 135 4.28 -1.41 -8.62
CA LEU A 135 5.51 -0.63 -8.81
C LEU A 135 6.04 0.00 -7.51
N GLN A 136 5.21 0.09 -6.46
CA GLN A 136 5.55 0.78 -5.22
C GLN A 136 6.80 0.21 -4.52
N PRO A 137 6.98 -1.13 -4.37
CA PRO A 137 8.17 -1.69 -3.75
C PRO A 137 9.45 -1.24 -4.46
N PHE A 138 9.42 -1.16 -5.79
CA PHE A 138 10.59 -0.81 -6.59
C PHE A 138 10.92 0.67 -6.53
N PHE A 139 9.93 1.57 -6.53
CA PHE A 139 10.18 2.99 -6.25
C PHE A 139 10.77 3.19 -4.85
N GLY A 140 10.30 2.43 -3.86
CA GLY A 140 10.88 2.43 -2.51
C GLY A 140 12.35 2.02 -2.51
N LEU A 141 12.69 0.92 -3.21
CA LEU A 141 14.06 0.44 -3.31
C LEU A 141 14.97 1.39 -4.11
N LEU A 142 14.46 2.01 -5.18
CA LEU A 142 15.21 3.02 -5.93
C LEU A 142 15.49 4.27 -5.09
N LEU A 143 14.51 4.72 -4.30
CA LEU A 143 14.70 5.82 -3.36
C LEU A 143 15.69 5.46 -2.25
N ALA A 144 15.65 4.22 -1.74
CA ALA A 144 16.64 3.74 -0.78
C ALA A 144 18.05 3.70 -1.39
N ALA A 145 18.20 3.20 -2.62
CA ALA A 145 19.48 3.24 -3.33
C ALA A 145 19.98 4.68 -3.55
N PHE A 146 19.09 5.61 -3.90
CA PHE A 146 19.48 7.01 -4.13
C PHE A 146 19.81 7.76 -2.83
N LEU A 147 18.96 7.66 -1.80
CA LEU A 147 19.06 8.44 -0.56
C LEU A 147 19.95 7.77 0.49
N LEU A 148 19.89 6.44 0.62
CA LEU A 148 20.59 5.65 1.63
C LEU A 148 21.80 4.91 1.06
N HIS A 149 22.01 4.99 -0.27
CA HIS A 149 23.13 4.35 -0.97
C HIS A 149 23.14 2.82 -0.83
N GLU A 150 21.94 2.23 -0.71
CA GLU A 150 21.79 0.78 -0.71
C GLU A 150 22.11 0.14 -2.08
N PRO A 151 22.75 -1.04 -2.10
CA PRO A 151 23.15 -1.69 -3.34
C PRO A 151 21.94 -2.19 -4.13
N ILE A 152 21.93 -1.91 -5.43
CA ILE A 152 20.89 -2.41 -6.34
C ILE A 152 21.27 -3.82 -6.81
N ALA A 153 20.59 -4.83 -6.26
CA ALA A 153 20.75 -6.22 -6.70
C ALA A 153 20.19 -6.43 -8.11
N TRP A 154 20.84 -7.27 -8.92
CA TRP A 154 20.34 -7.60 -10.26
C TRP A 154 18.94 -8.25 -10.25
N THR A 155 18.64 -9.04 -9.22
CA THR A 155 17.32 -9.65 -8.99
C THR A 155 16.22 -8.59 -8.83
N MET A 156 16.54 -7.44 -8.24
CA MET A 156 15.62 -6.31 -8.08
C MET A 156 15.27 -5.69 -9.43
N LEU A 157 16.27 -5.49 -10.30
CA LEU A 157 16.06 -4.96 -11.65
C LEU A 157 15.23 -5.92 -12.51
N ALA A 158 15.54 -7.22 -12.46
CA ALA A 158 14.79 -8.24 -13.19
C ALA A 158 13.32 -8.30 -12.73
N SER A 159 13.07 -8.30 -11.43
CA SER A 159 11.70 -8.29 -10.87
C SER A 159 10.95 -7.00 -11.24
N THR A 160 11.63 -5.84 -11.15
CA THR A 160 11.06 -4.54 -11.57
C THR A 160 10.60 -4.60 -13.02
N PHE A 161 11.44 -5.12 -13.93
CA PHE A 161 11.13 -5.19 -15.35
C PHE A 161 9.91 -6.08 -15.63
N ILE A 162 9.84 -7.26 -15.02
CA ILE A 162 8.69 -8.17 -15.13
C ILE A 162 7.41 -7.47 -14.66
N VAL A 163 7.47 -6.81 -13.51
CA VAL A 163 6.31 -6.14 -12.94
C VAL A 163 5.86 -4.95 -13.79
N VAL A 164 6.78 -4.14 -14.32
CA VAL A 164 6.46 -3.05 -15.25
C VAL A 164 5.73 -3.58 -16.48
N LEU A 165 6.19 -4.68 -17.06
CA LEU A 165 5.51 -5.32 -18.20
C LEU A 165 4.11 -5.83 -17.81
N CYS A 166 3.97 -6.43 -16.63
CA CYS A 166 2.67 -6.90 -16.13
C CYS A 166 1.70 -5.74 -15.89
N VAL A 167 2.16 -4.64 -15.28
CA VAL A 167 1.34 -3.45 -15.05
C VAL A 167 0.92 -2.80 -16.37
N ALA A 168 1.84 -2.70 -17.34
CA ALA A 168 1.53 -2.20 -18.67
C ALA A 168 0.50 -3.08 -19.39
N GLY A 169 0.68 -4.41 -19.34
CA GLY A 169 -0.27 -5.39 -19.88
C GLY A 169 -1.63 -5.30 -19.21
N ALA A 170 -1.69 -5.34 -17.88
CA ALA A 170 -2.92 -5.24 -17.11
C ALA A 170 -3.67 -3.94 -17.42
N LYS A 171 -2.98 -2.80 -17.50
CA LYS A 171 -3.60 -1.51 -17.85
C LYS A 171 -4.23 -1.51 -19.25
N HIS A 172 -3.65 -2.24 -20.20
CA HIS A 172 -4.23 -2.38 -21.55
C HIS A 172 -5.53 -3.21 -21.57
N PHE A 173 -5.70 -4.13 -20.62
CA PHE A 173 -6.86 -5.04 -20.53
C PHE A 173 -7.85 -4.71 -19.39
N SER A 174 -7.61 -3.61 -18.68
CA SER A 174 -8.46 -3.07 -17.62
C SER A 174 -9.75 -2.44 -18.14
#